data_AF-A0A3Q3ISD2-F1
#
_entry.id   AF-A0A3Q3ISD2-F1
#
_cell.length_a   1.000
_cell.length_b   1.000
_cell.length_c   1.000
_cell.angle_alpha   90.00
_cell.angle_beta   90.00
_cell.angle_gamma   90.00
#
_symmetry.space_group_name_H-M   'P 1'
#
loop_
_entity.id
_entity.type
_entity.pdbx_description
1 polymer ?
#
loop_
_entity_poly.entity_id
_entity_poly.type
_entity_poly.pdbx_seq_one_letter_code
_entity_poly.pdbx_strand_id
1 'polypeptide(L)'
;MDVSLEAQTKPLSTLSAFSYIPTRRNESKESSYFNTESKVPEMSMYDQVHHQAEGYDMRLHREDRKHDKGRGLNINEEEKSRPVPVLSSSEYGRRPVPVLYQTNRQYARVACIKAEFFMKNGIIWNVAEGYGSVAPI
;
A
#
# COMPACT_ATOMS: atom_id res chain seq x y z
N MET A 1 20.25 33.90 4.26
CA MET A 1 19.41 33.00 5.09
C MET A 1 19.42 33.58 6.49
N ASP A 2 18.28 34.04 6.98
CA ASP A 2 18.21 34.71 8.29
C ASP A 2 18.31 33.68 9.41
N VAL A 3 19.53 33.54 9.92
CA VAL A 3 19.94 32.60 10.98
C VAL A 3 19.06 32.72 12.24
N SER A 4 18.48 33.90 12.47
CA SER A 4 17.58 34.20 13.58
C SER A 4 16.18 33.55 13.46
N LEU A 5 15.66 33.36 12.24
CA LEU A 5 14.37 32.70 12.03
C LEU A 5 14.46 31.19 12.23
N GLU A 6 15.59 30.58 11.86
CA GLU A 6 15.83 29.16 12.10
C GLU A 6 15.96 28.83 13.59
N ALA A 7 16.54 29.74 14.38
CA ALA A 7 16.71 29.58 15.83
C ALA A 7 15.38 29.59 16.62
N GLN A 8 14.30 30.15 16.05
CA GLN A 8 12.98 30.15 16.70
C GLN A 8 12.25 28.81 16.57
N THR A 9 12.57 28.04 15.54
CA THR A 9 11.85 26.81 15.17
C THR A 9 12.67 25.55 15.44
N LYS A 10 14.00 25.65 15.39
CA LYS A 10 14.93 24.53 15.55
C LYS A 10 15.72 24.65 16.86
N PRO A 11 16.22 23.53 17.42
CA PRO A 11 17.00 23.59 18.66
C PRO A 11 18.26 24.44 18.47
N LEU A 12 18.68 25.16 19.52
CA LEU A 12 19.83 26.07 19.48
C LEU A 12 21.13 25.42 18.95
N SER A 13 21.26 24.10 19.10
CA SER A 13 22.38 23.33 18.57
C SER A 13 22.53 23.46 17.04
N THR A 14 21.48 23.76 16.28
CA THR A 14 21.56 23.94 14.81
C THR A 14 22.43 25.11 14.39
N LEU A 15 22.66 26.10 15.27
CA LEU A 15 23.51 27.25 14.98
C LEU A 15 25.00 26.92 15.03
N SER A 16 25.35 25.80 15.66
CA SER A 16 26.75 25.41 15.84
C SER A 16 27.24 24.60 14.65
N ALA A 17 28.30 25.10 14.00
CA ALA A 17 28.95 24.38 12.90
C ALA A 17 29.61 23.07 13.33
N PHE A 18 29.98 22.92 14.61
CA PHE A 18 30.77 21.79 15.11
C PHE A 18 30.02 20.82 16.02
N SER A 19 28.97 21.28 16.71
CA SER A 19 28.21 20.45 17.65
C SER A 19 26.85 20.04 17.12
N TYR A 20 26.42 20.57 15.97
CA TYR A 20 25.17 20.13 15.35
C TYR A 20 25.35 18.74 14.73
N ILE A 21 24.61 17.77 15.27
CA ILE A 21 24.45 16.46 14.67
C ILE A 21 23.01 16.40 14.14
N PRO A 22 22.81 16.33 12.81
CA PRO A 22 21.48 16.22 12.25
C PRO A 22 20.85 14.91 12.71
N THR A 23 19.58 14.97 13.11
CA THR A 23 18.86 13.79 13.63
C THR A 23 18.64 12.74 12.52
N ARG A 24 18.64 13.19 11.27
CA ARG A 24 18.48 12.36 10.09
C ARG A 24 19.47 12.76 9.00
N ARG A 25 19.87 11.78 8.19
CA ARG A 25 20.60 12.03 6.96
C ARG A 25 19.65 12.54 5.87
N ASN A 26 19.92 13.74 5.36
CA ASN A 26 19.20 14.34 4.22
C ASN A 26 19.85 13.90 2.90
N GLU A 27 19.87 12.59 2.66
CA GLU A 27 20.39 12.06 1.40
C GLU A 27 19.30 12.03 0.33
N SER A 28 19.70 11.92 -0.94
CA SER A 28 18.76 11.81 -2.05
C SER A 28 17.94 10.52 -1.95
N LYS A 29 16.78 10.51 -2.62
CA LYS A 29 15.91 9.34 -2.74
C LYS A 29 16.67 8.05 -3.12
N GLU A 30 17.69 8.20 -3.97
CA GLU A 30 18.47 7.11 -4.56
C GLU A 30 19.36 6.37 -3.55
N SER A 31 19.72 7.01 -2.43
CA SER A 31 20.50 6.33 -1.38
C SER A 31 19.63 5.48 -0.45
N SER A 32 18.31 5.72 -0.44
CA SER A 32 17.36 4.90 0.30
C SER A 32 17.23 3.53 -0.35
N TYR A 33 17.16 2.47 0.47
CA TYR A 33 17.03 1.10 -0.02
C TYR A 33 15.88 0.94 -1.02
N PHE A 34 14.71 1.54 -0.75
CA PHE A 34 13.51 1.46 -1.59
C PHE A 34 13.45 2.49 -2.71
N ASN A 35 14.47 3.34 -2.86
CA ASN A 35 14.43 4.50 -3.75
C ASN A 35 13.16 5.34 -3.51
N THR A 36 12.86 5.63 -2.23
CA THR A 36 11.70 6.43 -1.78
C THR A 36 12.16 7.61 -0.95
N GLU A 37 11.42 8.71 -1.02
CA GLU A 37 11.66 9.86 -0.16
C GLU A 37 11.19 9.53 1.26
N SER A 38 11.88 10.11 2.23
CA SER A 38 11.51 9.95 3.61
C SER A 38 10.21 10.67 3.96
N LYS A 39 9.22 9.91 4.43
CA LYS A 39 7.93 10.46 4.90
C LYS A 39 7.90 10.76 6.41
N VAL A 40 8.90 10.30 7.16
CA VAL A 40 8.92 10.42 8.62
C VAL A 40 9.37 11.82 9.03
N PRO A 41 8.66 12.50 9.95
CA PRO A 41 9.07 13.81 10.45
C PRO A 41 10.42 13.73 11.16
N GLU A 42 11.16 14.84 11.12
CA GLU A 42 12.39 14.98 11.88
C GLU A 42 12.03 15.07 13.37
N MET A 43 12.44 14.06 14.16
CA MET A 43 12.21 14.01 15.60
C MET A 43 13.54 13.93 16.33
N SER A 44 13.69 14.70 17.41
CA SER A 44 14.87 14.62 18.26
C SER A 44 14.88 13.33 19.07
N MET A 45 16.08 12.83 19.40
CA MET A 45 16.24 11.66 20.28
C MET A 45 15.59 11.89 21.64
N TYR A 46 15.66 13.13 22.15
CA TYR A 46 15.05 13.51 23.40
C TYR A 46 13.53 13.33 23.34
N ASP A 47 12.88 13.85 22.30
CA ASP A 47 11.43 13.72 22.13
C ASP A 47 11.01 12.27 21.94
N GLN A 48 11.79 11.47 21.22
CA GLN A 48 11.49 10.05 21.03
C GLN A 48 11.52 9.25 22.35
N VAL A 49 12.36 9.65 23.31
CA VAL A 49 12.47 8.97 24.61
C VAL A 49 11.45 9.51 25.61
N HIS A 50 11.24 10.82 25.65
CA HIS A 50 10.46 11.48 26.70
C HIS A 50 9.01 11.79 26.31
N HIS A 51 8.71 11.92 25.02
CA HIS A 51 7.35 12.19 24.51
C HIS A 51 6.73 10.94 23.88
N GLN A 52 6.85 9.79 24.56
CA GLN A 52 6.17 8.57 24.14
C GLN A 52 4.68 8.64 24.48
N ALA A 53 3.84 8.03 23.65
CA ALA A 53 2.41 7.97 23.90
C ALA A 53 2.16 7.14 25.17
N GLU A 54 1.54 7.75 26.17
CA GLU A 54 1.17 7.07 27.41
C GLU A 54 -0.01 6.11 27.13
N GLY A 55 0.15 4.83 27.50
CA GLY A 55 -0.91 3.84 27.40
C GLY A 55 -0.45 2.46 26.91
N TYR A 56 -1.31 1.46 27.09
CA TYR A 56 -1.08 0.10 26.61
C TYR A 56 -1.92 -0.17 25.36
N ASP A 57 -1.27 -0.59 24.26
CA ASP A 57 -1.98 -1.06 23.07
C ASP A 57 -2.07 -2.60 23.09
N MET A 58 -3.25 -3.13 23.41
CA MET A 58 -3.52 -4.56 23.47
C MET A 58 -3.36 -5.28 22.11
N ARG A 59 -3.34 -4.52 21.00
CA ARG A 59 -3.08 -5.08 19.66
C ARG A 59 -1.59 -5.22 19.36
N LEU A 60 -0.73 -4.56 20.13
CA LEU A 60 0.71 -4.74 20.02
C LEU A 60 1.08 -6.05 20.71
N HIS A 61 1.94 -6.83 20.05
CA HIS A 61 2.51 -8.01 20.68
C HIS A 61 3.36 -7.60 21.90
N ARG A 62 3.82 -8.58 22.70
CA ARG A 62 4.59 -8.37 23.95
C ARG A 62 5.81 -7.44 23.87
N GLU A 63 6.25 -7.09 22.67
CA GLU A 63 7.34 -6.15 22.48
C GLU A 63 6.77 -4.76 22.17
N ASP A 64 7.19 -3.74 22.93
CA ASP A 64 6.85 -2.32 22.69
C ASP A 64 7.48 -1.76 21.39
N ARG A 65 7.89 -2.64 20.46
CA ARG A 65 8.41 -2.25 19.16
C ARG A 65 7.27 -1.65 18.34
N LYS A 66 7.34 -0.33 18.13
CA LYS A 66 6.40 0.48 17.32
C LYS A 66 6.04 -0.14 15.96
N HIS A 67 6.93 -0.92 15.37
CA HIS A 67 6.78 -1.53 14.04
C HIS A 67 6.81 -3.06 14.05
N ASP A 68 6.47 -3.71 15.17
CA ASP A 68 6.36 -5.17 15.19
C ASP A 68 5.42 -5.66 14.07
N LYS A 69 5.81 -6.77 13.44
CA LYS A 69 5.16 -7.35 12.24
C LYS A 69 4.94 -6.37 11.08
N GLY A 70 5.73 -5.30 10.98
CA GLY A 70 5.61 -4.30 9.93
C GLY A 70 4.43 -3.35 10.10
N ARG A 71 3.85 -3.25 11.32
CA ARG A 71 2.76 -2.31 11.59
C ARG A 71 3.21 -0.87 11.35
N GLY A 72 2.47 -0.15 10.52
CA GLY A 72 2.81 1.22 10.12
C GLY A 72 3.95 1.32 9.09
N LEU A 73 4.41 0.19 8.54
CA LEU A 73 5.33 0.15 7.42
C LEU A 73 4.58 -0.31 6.16
N ASN A 74 4.63 0.49 5.09
CA ASN A 74 3.99 0.15 3.82
C ASN A 74 5.00 -0.51 2.87
N ILE A 75 5.67 -1.57 3.33
CA ILE A 75 6.80 -2.21 2.62
C ILE A 75 6.39 -2.64 1.21
N ASN A 76 5.20 -3.22 1.06
CA ASN A 76 4.69 -3.64 -0.24
C ASN A 76 4.60 -2.46 -1.22
N GLU A 77 3.93 -1.37 -0.83
CA GLU A 77 3.80 -0.17 -1.68
C GLU A 77 5.16 0.43 -2.05
N GLU A 78 6.10 0.45 -1.10
CA GLU A 78 7.46 0.91 -1.32
C GLU A 78 8.20 0.01 -2.33
N GLU A 79 8.10 -1.31 -2.19
CA GLU A 79 8.66 -2.27 -3.14
C GLU A 79 8.07 -2.10 -4.55
N LYS A 80 6.75 -1.88 -4.68
CA LYS A 80 6.10 -1.67 -5.99
C LYS A 80 6.52 -0.38 -6.68
N SER A 81 6.80 0.65 -5.89
CA SER A 81 7.19 1.97 -6.40
C SER A 81 8.60 1.97 -7.00
N ARG A 82 9.38 0.91 -6.78
CA ARG A 82 10.74 0.79 -7.29
C ARG A 82 10.72 0.68 -8.82
N PRO A 83 11.62 1.38 -9.53
CA PRO A 83 11.76 1.21 -10.97
C PRO A 83 12.27 -0.19 -11.33
N VAL A 84 13.09 -0.79 -10.47
CA VAL A 84 13.64 -2.13 -10.63
C VAL A 84 13.34 -2.96 -9.36
N PRO A 85 12.57 -4.06 -9.48
CA PRO A 85 12.25 -4.91 -8.35
C PRO A 85 13.48 -5.70 -7.87
N VAL A 86 13.58 -5.93 -6.57
CA VAL A 86 14.63 -6.74 -5.94
C VAL A 86 14.34 -8.22 -6.17
N LEU A 87 15.36 -9.08 -6.28
CA LEU A 87 15.19 -10.54 -6.46
C LEU A 87 14.31 -11.20 -5.40
N SER A 88 14.34 -10.70 -4.16
CA SER A 88 13.51 -11.19 -3.05
C SER A 88 12.07 -10.68 -3.09
N SER A 89 11.77 -9.69 -3.92
CA SER A 89 10.41 -9.14 -4.00
C SER A 89 9.48 -10.11 -4.70
N SER A 90 8.24 -10.18 -4.22
CA SER A 90 7.21 -11.01 -4.84
C SER A 90 6.79 -10.54 -6.25
N GLU A 91 7.15 -9.30 -6.60
CA GLU A 91 6.93 -8.72 -7.92
C GLU A 91 8.02 -9.10 -8.91
N TYR A 92 9.22 -9.42 -8.43
CA TYR A 92 10.29 -9.88 -9.30
C TYR A 92 9.87 -11.18 -10.01
N GLY A 93 9.94 -11.17 -11.34
CA GLY A 93 9.48 -12.27 -12.18
C GLY A 93 7.98 -12.25 -12.52
N ARG A 94 7.16 -11.40 -11.89
CA ARG A 94 5.76 -11.16 -12.32
C ARG A 94 5.74 -10.27 -13.55
N ARG A 95 6.00 -10.87 -14.71
CA ARG A 95 5.81 -10.21 -16.00
C ARG A 95 4.37 -10.45 -16.47
N PRO A 96 3.54 -9.41 -16.69
CA PRO A 96 2.27 -9.62 -17.36
C PRO A 96 2.56 -10.22 -18.74
N VAL A 97 1.84 -11.29 -19.09
CA VAL A 97 1.98 -11.90 -20.42
C VAL A 97 1.55 -10.84 -21.43
N PRO A 98 2.46 -10.39 -22.33
CA PRO A 98 2.09 -9.38 -23.31
C PRO A 98 0.90 -9.86 -24.13
N VAL A 99 0.00 -8.96 -24.51
CA VAL A 99 -1.27 -9.29 -25.19
C VAL A 99 -1.03 -10.15 -26.44
N LEU A 100 0.10 -9.95 -27.13
CA LEU A 100 0.53 -10.74 -28.29
C LEU A 100 0.75 -12.24 -27.99
N TYR A 101 1.08 -12.59 -26.75
CA TYR A 101 1.30 -13.97 -26.31
C TYR A 101 0.08 -14.56 -25.58
N GLN A 102 -0.99 -13.78 -25.41
CA GLN A 102 -2.22 -14.30 -24.84
C GLN A 102 -2.86 -15.22 -25.89
N THR A 103 -2.86 -16.52 -25.61
CA THR A 103 -3.54 -17.47 -26.49
C THR A 103 -5.04 -17.22 -26.42
N ASN A 104 -5.67 -17.16 -27.60
CA ASN A 104 -7.13 -17.16 -27.67
C ASN A 104 -7.63 -18.41 -26.94
N ARG A 105 -8.52 -18.23 -25.96
CA ARG A 105 -9.17 -19.35 -25.25
C ARG A 105 -10.19 -20.04 -26.16
N GLN A 106 -9.72 -20.67 -27.23
CA GLN A 106 -10.54 -21.29 -28.27
C GLN A 106 -11.44 -22.40 -27.71
N TYR A 107 -11.01 -23.09 -26.65
CA TYR A 107 -11.75 -24.18 -26.01
C TYR A 107 -12.05 -23.89 -24.52
N ALA A 108 -12.50 -22.68 -24.20
CA ALA A 108 -12.96 -22.37 -22.85
C ALA A 108 -14.24 -23.15 -22.51
N ARG A 109 -14.36 -23.61 -21.27
CA ARG A 109 -15.62 -24.16 -20.76
C ARG A 109 -16.64 -23.03 -20.66
N VAL A 110 -17.74 -23.16 -21.39
CA VAL A 110 -18.89 -22.25 -21.34
C VAL A 110 -19.92 -22.82 -20.37
N ALA A 111 -20.42 -22.00 -19.45
CA ALA A 111 -21.43 -22.41 -18.48
C ALA A 111 -22.83 -22.38 -19.12
N CYS A 112 -23.08 -23.26 -20.10
CA CYS A 112 -24.32 -23.28 -20.89
C CYS A 112 -25.56 -23.43 -20.01
N ILE A 113 -25.56 -24.35 -19.04
CA ILE A 113 -26.70 -24.54 -18.12
C ILE A 113 -27.05 -23.23 -17.39
N LYS A 114 -26.05 -22.50 -16.91
CA LYS A 114 -26.29 -21.23 -16.22
C LYS A 114 -26.82 -20.14 -17.15
N ALA A 115 -26.37 -20.14 -18.40
CA ALA A 115 -26.79 -19.17 -19.40
C ALA A 115 -28.21 -19.45 -19.93
N GLU A 116 -28.55 -20.73 -20.14
CA GLU A 116 -29.80 -21.17 -20.77
C GLU A 116 -30.94 -21.35 -19.75
N PHE A 117 -30.67 -21.96 -18.59
CA PHE A 117 -31.73 -22.29 -17.63
C PHE A 117 -32.03 -21.18 -16.63
N PHE A 118 -31.04 -20.37 -16.27
CA PHE A 118 -31.21 -19.34 -15.23
C PHE A 118 -31.30 -17.94 -15.85
N MET A 119 -32.49 -17.59 -16.35
CA MET A 119 -32.77 -16.24 -16.83
C MET A 119 -32.90 -15.24 -15.67
N LYS A 120 -32.25 -14.07 -15.79
CA LYS A 120 -32.22 -13.04 -14.73
C LYS A 120 -33.59 -12.45 -14.37
N ASN A 121 -34.58 -12.55 -15.27
CA ASN A 121 -35.85 -11.85 -15.13
C ASN A 121 -37.01 -12.75 -14.67
N GLY A 122 -36.80 -14.04 -14.42
CA GLY A 122 -37.85 -14.96 -13.94
C GLY A 122 -39.03 -15.17 -14.91
N ILE A 123 -39.00 -14.56 -16.10
CA ILE A 123 -40.02 -14.69 -17.14
C ILE A 123 -39.67 -15.91 -17.98
N ILE A 124 -40.49 -16.95 -17.86
CA ILE A 124 -40.27 -18.28 -18.46
C ILE A 124 -40.80 -18.42 -19.90
N TRP A 125 -41.60 -17.48 -20.40
CA TRP A 125 -42.27 -17.60 -21.71
C TRP A 125 -42.42 -16.24 -22.41
N ASN A 126 -42.34 -16.25 -23.75
CA ASN A 126 -42.67 -15.10 -24.60
C ASN A 126 -44.08 -15.29 -25.18
N VAL A 127 -44.82 -14.19 -25.32
CA VAL A 127 -46.25 -14.10 -25.72
C VAL A 127 -46.61 -14.88 -27.02
N ALA A 128 -45.64 -15.21 -27.87
CA ALA A 128 -45.84 -15.94 -29.12
C ALA A 128 -46.20 -17.43 -28.93
N GLU A 129 -45.85 -18.04 -27.80
CA GLU A 129 -46.13 -19.45 -27.49
C GLU A 129 -47.22 -19.57 -26.42
N GLY A 130 -48.49 -19.30 -26.80
CA GLY A 130 -49.68 -19.79 -26.10
C GLY A 130 -49.87 -19.39 -24.62
N TYR A 131 -50.89 -18.56 -24.36
CA TYR A 131 -51.28 -18.07 -23.03
C TYR A 131 -51.37 -19.12 -21.90
N GLY A 132 -50.72 -18.82 -20.78
CA GLY A 132 -51.06 -19.26 -19.42
C GLY A 132 -50.72 -18.14 -18.42
N SER A 133 -51.60 -17.86 -17.45
CA SER A 133 -51.43 -16.76 -16.50
C SER A 133 -50.24 -16.98 -15.57
N VAL A 134 -49.29 -16.05 -15.56
CA VAL A 134 -48.19 -16.05 -14.58
C VAL A 134 -48.66 -15.30 -13.34
N ALA A 135 -48.88 -16.01 -12.24
CA ALA A 135 -49.05 -15.41 -10.93
C ALA A 135 -47.67 -15.29 -10.25
N PRO A 136 -47.28 -14.11 -9.73
CA PRO A 136 -46.08 -13.99 -8.92
C PRO A 136 -46.31 -14.64 -7.54
N ILE A 137 -45.27 -15.30 -7.00
CA ILE A 137 -45.16 -15.63 -5.58
C ILE A 137 -44.54 -14.43 -4.88
#